data_AF-A0A7W5V170-F1
#
_entry.id   AF-A0A7W5V170-F1
#
_cell.length_a   1.000
_cell.length_b   1.000
_cell.length_c   1.000
_cell.angle_alpha   90.00
_cell.angle_beta   90.00
_cell.angle_gamma   90.00
#
_symmetry.space_group_name_H-M   'P 1'
#
loop_
_entity.id
_entity.type
_entity.pdbx_description
1 polymer ?
#
loop_
_entity_poly.entity_id
_entity_poly.type
_entity_poly.pdbx_seq_one_letter_code
_entity_poly.pdbx_strand_id
1 'polypeptide(L)' 'MRRQRLLEGIWCLDPDEGLSPGQAEELARVSGAYPWLTDDDFVSEHLDEWLG' A
#
# COMPACT_ATOMS: atom_id res chain seq x y z
N MET A 1 -1.65 -0.62 -1.95
CA MET A 1 -1.08 -0.65 -3.31
C MET A 1 -0.09 0.48 -3.60
N ARG A 2 -0.41 1.78 -3.36
CA ARG A 2 0.59 2.87 -3.53
C ARG A 2 1.92 2.63 -2.79
N ARG A 3 1.86 2.09 -1.56
CA ARG A 3 3.06 1.75 -0.76
C ARG A 3 3.95 0.69 -1.42
N GLN A 4 3.32 -0.28 -2.06
CA GLN A 4 3.98 -1.37 -2.80
C GLN A 4 4.28 -1.00 -4.25
N ARG A 5 3.98 0.25 -4.65
CA ARG A 5 4.20 0.79 -6.00
C ARG A 5 3.48 0.05 -7.13
N LEU A 6 2.58 -0.87 -6.82
CA LEU A 6 1.74 -1.58 -7.78
C LEU A 6 0.78 -0.65 -8.54
N LEU A 7 0.39 0.46 -7.91
CA LEU A 7 -0.45 1.49 -8.52
C LEU A 7 0.18 2.87 -8.24
N GLU A 8 0.12 3.76 -9.22
CA GLU A 8 0.66 5.14 -9.13
C GLU A 8 -0.06 6.01 -8.09
N GLY A 9 -1.25 5.59 -7.64
CA GLY A 9 -2.12 6.35 -6.75
C GLY A 9 -2.95 5.47 -5.80
N ILE A 10 -3.84 6.12 -5.06
CA ILE A 10 -4.90 5.46 -4.30
C ILE A 10 -6.13 5.44 -5.21
N TRP A 11 -6.59 4.25 -5.54
CA TRP A 11 -7.74 4.04 -6.42
C TRP A 11 -8.82 3.32 -5.63
N CYS A 12 -9.92 4.00 -5.36
CA CYS A 12 -11.12 3.43 -4.78
C CYS A 12 -12.15 3.14 -5.89
N LEU A 13 -13.05 2.20 -5.67
CA LEU A 13 -14.13 1.92 -6.63
C LEU A 13 -15.10 3.10 -6.74
N ASP A 14 -15.33 3.78 -5.61
CA ASP A 14 -16.01 5.07 -5.56
C ASP A 14 -14.95 6.19 -5.64
N PRO A 15 -15.01 7.09 -6.64
CA PRO A 15 -14.06 8.19 -6.78
C PRO A 15 -14.12 9.23 -5.65
N ASP A 16 -15.22 9.31 -4.91
CA ASP A 16 -15.38 10.21 -3.77
C ASP A 16 -14.87 9.59 -2.46
N GLU A 17 -14.52 8.30 -2.48
CA GLU A 17 -14.00 7.58 -1.32
C GLU A 17 -12.47 7.67 -1.25
N GLY A 18 -11.97 7.98 -0.05
CA GLY A 18 -10.54 8.05 0.23
C GLY A 18 -10.26 7.80 1.71
N LEU A 19 -8.98 7.88 2.09
CA LEU A 19 -8.60 7.76 3.49
C LEU A 19 -9.14 8.95 4.27
N SER A 20 -9.78 8.67 5.40
CA SER A 20 -10.18 9.69 6.37
C SER A 20 -8.94 10.28 7.06
N PRO A 21 -9.07 11.48 7.67
CA PRO A 21 -7.96 12.12 8.36
C PRO A 21 -7.33 11.19 9.43
N GLY A 22 -6.01 11.02 9.40
CA GLY A 22 -5.28 10.18 10.34
C GLY A 22 -5.12 8.70 9.92
N GLN A 23 -5.90 8.20 8.95
CA GLN A 23 -5.81 6.79 8.55
C GLN A 23 -4.48 6.47 7.87
N ALA A 24 -3.91 7.41 7.11
CA ALA A 24 -2.62 7.20 6.45
C ALA A 24 -1.49 7.04 7.49
N GLU A 25 -1.48 7.86 8.53
CA GLU A 25 -0.53 7.79 9.63
C GLU A 25 -0.70 6.49 10.43
N GLU A 26 -1.94 6.07 10.70
CA GLU A 26 -2.20 4.81 11.40
C GLU A 26 -1.79 3.59 10.58
N LEU A 27 -2.02 3.60 9.26
CA LEU A 27 -1.51 2.56 8.37
C LEU A 27 0.02 2.49 8.43
N ALA A 28 0.71 3.64 8.36
CA ALA A 28 2.16 3.68 8.47
C ALA A 28 2.67 3.15 9.83
N ARG A 29 2.01 3.55 10.93
CA ARG A 29 2.34 3.11 12.29
C ARG A 29 2.17 1.60 12.46
N VAL A 30 1.02 1.05 12.06
CA VAL A 30 0.71 -0.37 12.19
C VAL A 30 1.65 -1.20 11.32
N SER A 31 1.85 -0.83 10.06
CA SER A 31 2.73 -1.58 9.18
C SER A 31 4.21 -1.53 9.60
N GLY A 32 4.65 -0.47 10.30
CA GLY A 32 5.99 -0.44 10.90
C GLY A 32 6.10 -1.25 12.20
N ALA A 33 5.05 -1.26 13.01
CA ALA A 33 5.01 -2.03 14.26
C ALA A 33 4.83 -3.54 14.04
N TYR A 34 4.19 -3.92 12.93
CA TYR A 34 3.84 -5.30 12.60
C TYR A 34 4.22 -5.62 11.15
N PRO A 35 5.52 -5.64 10.80
CA PRO A 35 5.97 -5.85 9.43
C PRO A 35 5.52 -7.20 8.84
N TRP A 36 5.33 -8.22 9.69
CA TRP A 36 4.82 -9.54 9.28
C TRP A 36 3.32 -9.57 8.91
N LEU A 37 2.59 -8.46 9.08
CA LEU A 37 1.22 -8.32 8.59
C LEU A 37 1.17 -7.77 7.16
N THR A 38 2.33 -7.48 6.55
CA THR A 38 2.42 -6.97 5.18
C THR A 38 3.37 -7.83 4.35
N ASP A 39 2.98 -8.15 3.13
CA ASP A 39 3.80 -8.92 2.17
C ASP A 39 4.73 -8.02 1.34
N ASP A 40 5.20 -6.92 1.92
CA ASP A 40 5.91 -5.88 1.16
C ASP A 40 7.23 -6.37 0.55
N ASP A 41 7.95 -7.25 1.23
CA ASP A 41 9.20 -7.85 0.72
C ASP A 41 8.92 -8.74 -0.50
N PHE A 42 7.92 -9.62 -0.41
CA PHE A 42 7.50 -10.48 -1.53
C PHE A 42 7.06 -9.66 -2.74
N VAL A 43 6.24 -8.63 -2.52
CA VAL A 43 5.79 -7.76 -3.61
C VAL A 43 6.97 -7.01 -4.23
N SER A 44 7.92 -6.53 -3.43
CA SER A 44 9.11 -5.85 -3.94
C SER A 44 10.01 -6.76 -4.78
N GLU A 45 10.11 -8.05 -4.44
CA GLU A 45 10.93 -9.03 -5.18
C GLU A 45 10.37 -9.35 -6.58
N HIS A 46 9.04 -9.30 -6.74
CA HIS A 46 8.36 -9.65 -7.99
C HIS A 46 7.85 -8.45 -8.80
N LEU A 47 8.02 -7.23 -8.29
CA LEU A 47 7.45 -6.02 -8.90
C LEU A 47 7.90 -5.81 -10.35
N ASP A 48 9.20 -6.01 -10.61
CA ASP A 48 9.80 -5.83 -11.94
C ASP A 48 9.32 -6.90 -12.94
N GLU A 49 9.01 -8.12 -12.47
CA GLU A 49 8.45 -9.19 -13.31
C GLU A 49 7.04 -8.86 -13.77
N TRP A 50 6.23 -8.24 -12.92
CA TRP A 50 4.83 -7.95 -13.22
C TRP A 50 4.62 -6.69 -14.06
N LEU A 51 5.54 -5.73 -13.97
CA LEU A 51 5.44 -4.41 -14.62
C LEU A 51 6.40 -4.22 -15.81
N GLY A 52 7.30 -5.18 -16.07
CA GLY A 52 8.20 -5.21 -17.24
C GLY A 52 7.60 -5.89 -18.45
#